data_AF-A0A944V5C2-F1
#
_entry.id   AF-A0A944V5C2-F1
#
_cell.length_a   1.000
_cell.length_b   1.000
_cell.length_c   1.000
_cell.angle_alpha   90.00
_cell.angle_beta   90.00
_cell.angle_gamma   90.00
#
_symmetry.space_group_name_H-M   'P 1'
#
loop_
_entity.id
_entity.type
_entity.pdbx_description
1 polymer ?
#
loop_
_entity_poly.entity_id
_entity_poly.type
_entity_poly.pdbx_seq_one_letter_code
_entity_poly.pdbx_strand_id
1 'polypeptide(L)' 'MLVSDLVAIGKLGKLIDEDGYIPFKPGKNFHPDLLGNIFLVFRNNSVRYVTVEEVKKNYRIKIDDSETAQTA' A
#
# COMPACT_ATOMS: atom_id res chain seq x y z
N MET A 1 5.08 16.45 8.94
CA MET A 1 5.65 15.88 7.71
C MET A 1 4.93 16.48 6.53
N LEU A 2 5.66 16.94 5.51
CA LEU A 2 5.06 17.35 4.24
C LEU A 2 4.99 16.13 3.31
N VAL A 3 3.97 16.06 2.46
CA VAL A 3 3.86 14.99 1.45
C VAL A 3 5.06 14.98 0.50
N SER A 4 5.75 16.12 0.34
CA SER A 4 7.01 16.25 -0.40
C SER A 4 8.17 15.45 0.19
N ASP A 5 8.09 15.09 1.48
CA ASP A 5 9.12 14.31 2.16
C ASP A 5 8.93 12.80 1.90
N LEU A 6 7.80 12.39 1.28
CA LEU A 6 7.51 11.00 0.98
C LEU A 6 8.13 10.58 -0.35
N VAL A 7 8.79 9.42 -0.34
CA VAL A 7 9.33 8.79 -1.56
C VAL A 7 8.29 7.84 -2.14
N ALA A 8 7.92 8.06 -3.41
CA ALA A 8 6.99 7.17 -4.10
C ALA A 8 7.65 5.82 -4.41
N ILE A 9 7.22 4.78 -3.69
CA ILE A 9 7.75 3.42 -3.85
C ILE A 9 7.00 2.58 -4.90
N GLY A 10 5.80 3.00 -5.30
CA GLY A 10 5.00 2.30 -6.32
C GLY A 10 3.56 2.76 -6.38
N LYS A 11 2.70 1.96 -7.01
CA LYS A 11 1.26 2.22 -7.14
C LYS A 11 0.46 0.96 -6.84
N LEU A 12 -0.62 1.11 -6.08
CA LEU A 12 -1.63 0.06 -5.91
C LEU A 12 -2.51 -0.06 -7.15
N GLY A 13 -2.87 -1.29 -7.48
CA GLY A 13 -3.90 -1.61 -8.45
C GLY A 13 -5.30 -1.36 -7.88
N LYS A 14 -6.31 -1.56 -8.73
CA LYS A 14 -7.70 -1.18 -8.43
C LYS A 14 -8.50 -2.25 -7.68
N LEU A 15 -8.08 -3.51 -7.73
CA LEU A 15 -8.87 -4.65 -7.28
C LEU A 15 -8.12 -5.39 -6.18
N ILE A 16 -8.86 -5.75 -5.13
CA ILE A 16 -8.40 -6.67 -4.11
C ILE A 16 -8.82 -8.08 -4.57
N ASP A 17 -7.88 -9.01 -4.57
CA ASP A 17 -8.14 -10.43 -4.88
C ASP A 17 -8.97 -11.08 -3.75
N GLU A 18 -9.60 -12.24 -4.00
CA GLU A 18 -10.44 -12.95 -3.01
C GLU A 18 -9.71 -13.28 -1.70
N ASP A 19 -8.38 -13.43 -1.77
CA ASP A 19 -7.50 -13.67 -0.64
C ASP A 19 -7.10 -12.39 0.13
N GLY A 20 -7.66 -11.22 -0.22
CA GLY A 20 -7.37 -9.93 0.43
C GLY A 20 -6.07 -9.26 -0.04
N TYR A 21 -5.47 -9.70 -1.15
CA TYR A 21 -4.24 -9.12 -1.69
C TYR A 21 -4.51 -8.04 -2.73
N ILE A 22 -3.69 -7.00 -2.72
CA ILE A 22 -3.74 -5.90 -3.68
C ILE A 22 -2.54 -6.04 -4.63
N PRO A 23 -2.74 -6.06 -5.96
CA PRO A 23 -1.63 -6.02 -6.90
C PRO A 23 -0.91 -4.69 -6.76
N PHE A 24 0.40 -4.76 -6.55
CA PHE A 24 1.26 -3.59 -6.39
C PHE A 24 2.24 -3.52 -7.56
N LYS A 25 2.29 -2.35 -8.20
CA LYS A 25 3.26 -2.07 -9.25
C LYS A 25 4.46 -1.34 -8.64
N PRO A 26 5.62 -2.01 -8.50
CA PRO A 26 6.80 -1.38 -7.92
C PRO A 26 7.33 -0.24 -8.79
N GLY A 27 7.83 0.81 -8.13
CA GLY A 27 8.63 1.86 -8.76
C GLY A 27 10.07 1.41 -9.00
N LYS A 28 10.88 2.27 -9.64
CA LYS A 28 12.28 1.93 -10.01
C LYS A 28 13.19 1.60 -8.82
N ASN A 29 12.88 2.11 -7.62
CA ASN A 29 13.73 1.95 -6.42
C ASN A 29 13.03 1.12 -5.33
N PHE A 30 12.09 0.28 -5.73
CA PHE A 30 11.32 -0.52 -4.78
C PHE A 30 12.14 -1.69 -4.25
N HIS A 31 12.28 -1.76 -2.93
CA HIS A 31 12.89 -2.87 -2.21
C HIS A 31 11.82 -3.49 -1.30
N PRO A 32 11.40 -4.75 -1.55
CA PRO A 32 10.32 -5.38 -0.81
C PRO A 32 10.65 -5.56 0.68
N ASP A 33 11.93 -5.70 1.03
CA ASP A 33 12.40 -5.86 2.41
C ASP A 33 12.18 -4.62 3.29
N LEU A 34 11.83 -3.48 2.67
CA LEU A 34 11.56 -2.21 3.37
C LEU A 34 10.04 -1.92 3.51
N LEU A 35 9.16 -2.82 3.04
CA LEU A 35 7.72 -2.69 3.22
C LEU A 35 7.32 -3.15 4.64
N GLY A 36 7.46 -2.24 5.61
CA GLY A 36 6.82 -2.38 6.92
C GLY A 36 5.54 -1.55 7.00
N ASN A 37 5.72 -0.23 7.02
CA ASN A 37 4.62 0.73 7.10
C ASN A 37 4.67 1.68 5.91
N ILE A 38 3.53 1.94 5.28
CA ILE A 38 3.44 2.77 4.07
C ILE A 38 2.36 3.83 4.18
N PHE A 39 2.53 4.90 3.40
CA PHE A 39 1.52 5.91 3.19
C PHE A 39 0.83 5.68 1.84
N LEU A 40 -0.48 5.52 1.87
CA LEU A 40 -1.32 5.52 0.67
C LEU A 40 -1.73 6.96 0.37
N VAL A 41 -1.19 7.50 -0.71
CA VAL A 41 -1.55 8.83 -1.20
C VAL A 41 -2.57 8.69 -2.33
N PHE A 42 -3.79 9.12 -2.08
CA PHE A 42 -4.89 9.07 -3.04
C PHE A 42 -4.87 10.32 -3.95
N ARG A 43 -5.55 10.23 -5.10
CA ARG A 43 -5.61 11.34 -6.08
C ARG A 43 -6.31 12.60 -5.56
N ASN A 44 -7.14 12.46 -4.52
CA ASN A 44 -7.78 13.58 -3.83
C ASN A 44 -6.89 14.18 -2.73
N ASN A 45 -5.59 13.86 -2.72
CA ASN A 45 -4.60 14.26 -1.71
C ASN A 45 -4.91 13.77 -0.28
N SER A 46 -5.87 12.85 -0.10
CA SER A 46 -5.99 12.15 1.17
C SER A 46 -4.82 11.18 1.34
N VAL A 47 -4.37 11.03 2.57
CA VAL A 47 -3.28 10.13 2.95
C VAL A 47 -3.78 9.19 4.01
N ARG A 48 -3.52 7.89 3.85
CA ARG A 48 -3.73 6.88 4.88
C ARG A 48 -2.42 6.22 5.26
N TYR A 49 -2.25 5.97 6.54
CA TYR A 49 -1.15 5.17 7.05
C TYR A 49 -1.62 3.74 7.20
N VAL A 50 -0.91 2.79 6.61
CA VAL A 50 -1.27 1.37 6.66
C VAL A 50 -0.03 0.52 6.93
N THR A 51 -0.24 -0.58 7.62
CA THR A 51 0.78 -1.59 7.87
C THR A 51 0.71 -2.65 6.78
N VAL A 52 1.83 -3.02 6.19
CA VAL A 52 1.91 -4.13 5.23
C VAL A 52 2.09 -5.41 6.03
N GLU A 53 1.08 -6.27 6.01
CA GLU A 53 1.13 -7.56 6.71
C GLU A 53 2.00 -8.57 5.96
N GLU A 54 1.86 -8.62 4.63
CA GLU A 54 2.50 -9.63 3.82
C GLU A 54 2.76 -9.14 2.40
N VAL A 55 3.89 -9.54 1.83
CA VAL A 55 4.27 -9.28 0.44
C VAL A 55 4.57 -10.61 -0.26
N LYS A 56 3.73 -11.00 -1.22
CA LYS A 56 3.97 -12.16 -2.08
C LYS A 56 5.02 -11.83 -3.14
N LYS A 57 5.76 -12.85 -3.58
CA LYS A 57 6.81 -12.76 -4.62
C LYS A 57 6.36 -12.13 -5.95
N ASN A 58 5.05 -12.10 -6.24
CA ASN A 58 4.47 -11.44 -7.41
C ASN A 58 4.10 -9.97 -7.16
N TYR A 59 4.67 -9.32 -6.15
CA TYR A 59 4.34 -7.95 -5.75
C TYR A 59 2.85 -7.77 -5.44
N ARG A 60 2.28 -8.75 -4.74
CA ARG A 60 0.93 -8.66 -4.17
C ARG A 60 1.07 -8.36 -2.70
N ILE A 61 0.47 -7.28 -2.23
CA ILE A 61 0.59 -6.84 -0.84
C ILE A 61 -0.72 -7.02 -0.11
N LYS A 62 -0.65 -7.43 1.15
CA LYS A 62 -1.77 -7.43 2.08
C LYS A 62 -1.53 -6.30 3.08
N ILE A 63 -2.54 -5.47 3.27
CA ILE A 63 -2.48 -4.33 4.18
C ILE A 63 -3.48 -4.54 5.31
N ASP A 64 -3.04 -4.30 6.54
CA ASP A 64 -3.93 -4.19 7.69
C ASP A 64 -4.51 -2.78 7.66
N ASP A 65 -5.73 -2.66 7.14
CA ASP A 65 -6.54 -1.46 7.21
C ASP A 65 -7.67 -1.72 8.20
N SER A 66 -7.31 -1.78 9.49
CA SER A 66 -8.25 -1.99 10.60
C SER A 66 -9.31 -0.89 10.72
N GLU A 67 -9.23 0.19 9.94
CA GLU A 67 -10.29 1.21 9.81
C GLU A 67 -11.30 0.94 8.68
N THR A 68 -11.04 0.09 7.68
CA THR A 68 -12.03 -0.20 6.61
C THR A 68 -13.01 -1.33 6.95
N ALA A 69 -12.84 -2.05 8.06
CA ALA A 69 -13.77 -3.09 8.49
C ALA A 69 -15.00 -2.57 9.29
N GLN A 70 -15.11 -1.25 9.56
CA GLN A 70 -16.22 -0.67 10.34
C GLN A 70 -17.30 0.06 9.53
N THR A 71 -17.22 0.06 8.20
CA THR A 71 -18.34 0.53 7.37
C THR A 71 -18.83 -0.60 6.47
N ALA A 72 -19.45 -1.59 7.11
CA ALA A 72 -20.45 -2.46 6.51
C ALA A 72 -21.83 -1.78 6.59
#